data_AF-A0A7C8IDK6-F1
#
_entry.id   AF-A0A7C8IDK6-F1
#
_cell.length_a   1.000
_cell.length_b   1.000
_cell.length_c   1.000
_cell.angle_alpha   90.00
_cell.angle_beta   90.00
_cell.angle_gamma   90.00
#
_symmetry.space_group_name_H-M   'P 1'
#
loop_
_entity.id
_entity.type
_entity.pdbx_description
1 polymer ?
#
loop_
_entity_poly.entity_id
_entity_poly.type
_entity_poly.pdbx_seq_one_letter_code
_entity_poly.pdbx_strand_id
1 'polypeptide(L)'
;MAAAATDTTVFPLFSALAAELRNQIWQEALPKNMKEPTLGLFKAGSWRIQGAEPDLLLGFCCDSLNVDVEMPLAFVDHEARSIALAKIREHGLAIRARRNQYPILVRPFKPTVDALYVSLSALTNILVDLVDRTFEPDLIERLVEFRLPIEKSAMTQES
;
A
#
# COMPACT_ATOMS: atom_id res chain seq x y z
N MET A 1 -18.43 12.63 -47.99
CA MET A 1 -17.35 12.19 -47.09
C MET A 1 -18.00 11.53 -45.89
N ALA A 2 -17.99 10.19 -45.84
CA ALA A 2 -18.67 9.43 -44.79
C ALA A 2 -17.66 9.06 -43.70
N ALA A 3 -18.06 9.30 -42.45
CA ALA A 3 -17.27 9.03 -41.25
C ALA A 3 -17.10 7.51 -41.04
N ALA A 4 -15.87 7.08 -40.82
CA ALA A 4 -15.56 5.72 -40.39
C ALA A 4 -15.99 5.56 -38.92
N ALA A 5 -17.01 4.73 -38.68
CA ALA A 5 -17.35 4.26 -37.35
C ALA A 5 -16.24 3.30 -36.90
N THR A 6 -15.52 3.68 -35.85
CA THR A 6 -14.64 2.77 -35.12
C THR A 6 -15.52 1.78 -34.36
N ASP A 7 -15.69 0.60 -34.94
CA ASP A 7 -16.36 -0.52 -34.28
C ASP A 7 -15.58 -0.85 -33.00
N THR A 8 -16.24 -0.62 -31.87
CA THR A 8 -15.68 -0.96 -30.56
C THR A 8 -15.73 -2.47 -30.47
N THR A 9 -14.58 -3.14 -30.59
CA THR A 9 -14.49 -4.61 -30.54
C THR A 9 -14.81 -5.09 -29.12
N VAL A 10 -16.10 -5.16 -28.80
CA VAL A 10 -16.63 -5.85 -27.62
C VAL A 10 -16.16 -7.29 -27.72
N PHE A 11 -15.40 -7.76 -26.73
CA PHE A 11 -14.88 -9.12 -26.63
C PHE A 11 -16.07 -10.09 -26.40
N PRO A 12 -16.73 -10.61 -27.44
CA PRO A 12 -18.08 -11.16 -27.31
C PRO A 12 -18.07 -12.63 -26.88
N LEU A 13 -16.88 -13.26 -26.87
CA LEU A 13 -16.72 -14.68 -26.63
C LEU A 13 -16.69 -15.01 -25.13
N PHE A 14 -16.28 -14.07 -24.28
CA PHE A 14 -16.19 -14.33 -22.85
C PHE A 14 -17.58 -14.55 -22.23
N SER A 15 -18.55 -13.70 -22.57
CA SER A 15 -19.94 -13.85 -22.10
C SER A 15 -20.65 -15.09 -22.65
N ALA A 16 -20.16 -15.66 -23.76
CA ALA A 16 -20.70 -16.90 -24.35
C ALA A 16 -20.22 -18.18 -23.63
N LEU A 17 -19.20 -18.10 -22.77
CA LEU A 17 -18.75 -19.23 -21.97
C LEU A 17 -19.78 -19.60 -20.90
N ALA A 18 -19.83 -20.88 -20.52
CA ALA A 18 -20.60 -21.31 -19.35
C ALA A 18 -20.14 -20.55 -18.09
N ALA A 19 -21.08 -20.23 -17.20
CA ALA A 19 -20.80 -19.43 -16.00
C ALA A 19 -19.69 -20.04 -15.12
N GLU A 20 -19.60 -21.37 -15.06
CA GLU A 20 -18.55 -22.10 -14.35
C GLU A 20 -17.15 -21.76 -14.88
N LEU A 21 -16.98 -21.74 -16.21
CA LEU A 21 -15.72 -21.40 -16.86
C LEU A 21 -15.37 -19.92 -16.66
N ARG A 22 -16.36 -19.02 -16.76
CA ARG A 22 -16.15 -17.60 -16.48
C ARG A 22 -15.67 -17.37 -15.06
N ASN A 23 -16.31 -18.02 -14.09
CA ASN A 23 -15.92 -17.94 -12.69
C ASN A 23 -14.51 -18.48 -12.44
N GLN A 24 -14.14 -19.60 -13.08
CA GLN A 24 -12.78 -20.14 -13.01
C GLN A 24 -11.75 -19.18 -13.60
N ILE A 25 -12.02 -18.58 -14.75
CA ILE A 25 -11.13 -17.59 -15.37
C ILE A 25 -10.94 -16.39 -14.43
N TRP A 26 -12.02 -15.88 -13.82
CA TRP A 26 -11.93 -14.80 -12.84
C TRP A 26 -11.18 -15.17 -11.58
N GLN A 27 -11.35 -16.40 -11.06
CA GLN A 27 -10.58 -16.89 -9.92
C GLN A 27 -9.08 -16.97 -10.24
N GLU A 28 -8.71 -17.49 -11.41
CA GLU A 28 -7.32 -17.63 -11.86
C GLU A 28 -6.67 -16.30 -12.24
N ALA A 29 -7.46 -15.32 -12.65
CA ALA A 29 -6.98 -13.97 -12.96
C ALA A 29 -6.70 -13.11 -11.71
N LEU A 30 -7.11 -13.57 -10.51
CA LEU A 30 -6.81 -12.85 -9.27
C LEU A 30 -5.30 -12.85 -9.00
N PRO A 31 -4.77 -11.78 -8.37
CA PRO A 31 -3.40 -11.76 -7.90
C PRO A 31 -3.13 -12.96 -6.98
N LYS A 32 -2.22 -13.85 -7.41
CA LYS A 32 -1.90 -15.07 -6.66
C LYS A 32 -1.25 -14.76 -5.31
N ASN A 33 -0.53 -13.64 -5.23
CA ASN A 33 0.18 -13.22 -4.02
C ASN A 33 -0.25 -11.81 -3.58
N MET A 34 -1.40 -11.69 -2.92
CA MET A 34 -1.83 -10.41 -2.30
C MET A 34 -0.93 -9.93 -1.14
N LYS A 35 0.13 -10.70 -0.83
CA LYS A 35 1.16 -10.40 0.18
C LYS A 35 2.51 -10.07 -0.45
N GLU A 36 2.56 -9.81 -1.75
CA GLU A 36 3.80 -9.43 -2.41
C GLU A 36 4.43 -8.19 -1.72
N PRO A 37 5.77 -8.17 -1.59
CA PRO A 37 6.50 -6.99 -1.15
C PRO A 37 6.04 -5.76 -1.93
N THR A 38 5.55 -4.75 -1.23
CA THR A 38 5.11 -3.51 -1.87
C THR A 38 5.80 -2.32 -1.21
N LEU A 39 5.92 -1.23 -1.95
CA LEU A 39 6.53 0.00 -1.47
C LEU A 39 5.53 0.79 -0.63
N GLY A 40 5.83 0.96 0.66
CA GLY A 40 5.15 1.93 1.51
C GLY A 40 5.79 3.31 1.35
N LEU A 41 5.01 4.38 1.38
CA LEU A 41 5.55 5.74 1.37
C LEU A 41 5.78 6.23 2.80
N PHE A 42 6.90 6.92 3.02
CA PHE A 42 7.15 7.61 4.29
C PHE A 42 6.05 8.61 4.62
N LYS A 43 5.71 8.68 5.91
CA LYS A 43 4.74 9.63 6.46
C LYS A 43 5.33 10.25 7.74
N ALA A 44 5.38 11.58 7.78
CA ALA A 44 5.80 12.33 8.97
C ALA A 44 4.87 12.08 10.17
N GLY A 45 5.39 12.26 11.38
CA GLY A 45 4.70 12.00 12.65
C GLY A 45 4.61 10.51 13.02
N SER A 46 5.40 9.65 12.36
CA SER A 46 5.38 8.20 12.60
C SER A 46 6.41 7.75 13.63
N TRP A 47 7.19 8.66 14.24
CA TRP A 47 8.15 8.31 15.28
C TRP A 47 7.47 8.14 16.64
N ARG A 48 7.81 7.05 17.33
CA ARG A 48 7.29 6.73 18.66
C ARG A 48 8.42 6.30 19.57
N ILE A 49 8.30 6.67 20.85
CA ILE A 49 9.15 6.11 21.89
C ILE A 49 8.73 4.66 22.10
N GLN A 50 9.72 3.79 22.18
CA GLN A 50 9.59 2.38 22.48
C GLN A 50 10.55 2.05 23.62
N GLY A 51 10.25 1.00 24.38
CA GLY A 51 11.06 0.60 25.53
C GLY A 51 10.61 1.24 26.85
N ALA A 52 11.43 1.04 27.88
CA ALA A 52 11.23 1.55 29.22
C ALA A 52 12.55 2.16 29.71
N GLU A 53 12.49 3.14 30.61
CA GLU A 53 13.70 3.75 31.15
C GLU A 53 14.63 2.71 31.79
N PRO A 54 15.96 2.83 31.61
CA PRO A 54 16.68 3.92 30.92
C PRO A 54 16.79 3.75 29.39
N ASP A 55 16.38 2.59 28.84
CA ASP A 55 16.61 2.20 27.45
C ASP A 55 15.45 2.64 26.54
N LEU A 56 15.23 3.96 26.47
CA LEU A 56 14.25 4.53 25.55
C LEU A 56 14.80 4.53 24.12
N LEU A 57 14.00 4.02 23.19
CA LEU A 57 14.31 3.97 21.76
C LEU A 57 13.32 4.83 20.98
N LEU A 58 13.82 5.70 20.10
CA LEU A 58 12.98 6.37 19.12
C LEU A 58 12.88 5.50 17.87
N GLY A 59 11.76 4.80 17.75
CA GLY A 59 11.48 3.85 16.67
C GLY A 59 10.43 4.38 15.70
N PHE A 60 10.60 4.06 14.42
CA PHE A 60 9.61 4.36 13.40
C PHE A 60 8.41 3.38 13.51
N CYS A 61 7.21 3.92 13.73
CA CYS A 61 5.96 3.19 13.89
C CYS A 61 5.29 2.98 12.53
N CYS A 62 5.51 1.80 11.97
CA CYS A 62 4.90 1.40 10.70
C CYS A 62 3.40 1.09 10.80
N ASP A 63 2.84 0.98 12.01
CA ASP A 63 1.45 0.53 12.22
C ASP A 63 0.41 1.45 11.57
N SER A 64 0.76 2.73 11.39
CA SER A 64 -0.09 3.71 10.73
C SER A 64 0.05 3.72 9.20
N LEU A 65 1.04 3.02 8.67
CA LEU A 65 1.29 2.91 7.24
C LEU A 65 0.39 1.85 6.63
N ASN A 66 -0.18 2.21 5.49
CA ASN A 66 -0.96 1.31 4.67
C ASN A 66 -0.37 1.30 3.27
N VAL A 67 -0.41 0.13 2.67
CA VAL A 67 0.09 -0.09 1.32
C VAL A 67 -1.06 -0.35 0.39
N ASP A 68 -1.03 0.30 -0.76
CA ASP A 68 -2.07 0.16 -1.78
C ASP A 68 -1.90 -1.21 -2.47
N VAL A 69 -3.01 -1.94 -2.59
CA VAL A 69 -3.05 -3.25 -3.26
C VAL A 69 -3.89 -3.10 -4.53
N GLU A 70 -3.30 -3.41 -5.67
CA GLU A 70 -4.03 -3.37 -6.93
C GLU A 70 -4.97 -4.58 -7.06
N MET A 71 -6.20 -4.31 -7.47
CA MET A 71 -7.18 -5.35 -7.80
C MET A 71 -8.04 -4.90 -8.98
N PRO A 72 -7.49 -4.93 -10.20
CA PRO A 72 -8.21 -4.47 -11.39
C PRO A 72 -9.55 -5.18 -11.59
N LEU A 73 -9.63 -6.48 -11.23
CA LEU A 73 -10.86 -7.29 -11.34
C LEU A 73 -12.06 -6.74 -10.57
N ALA A 74 -11.85 -5.92 -9.53
CA ALA A 74 -12.95 -5.28 -8.81
C ALA A 74 -13.73 -4.25 -9.65
N PHE A 75 -13.21 -3.89 -10.83
CA PHE A 75 -13.70 -2.80 -11.68
C PHE A 75 -14.03 -3.23 -13.13
N VAL A 76 -13.92 -4.51 -13.46
CA VAL A 76 -14.18 -5.01 -14.83
C VAL A 76 -15.69 -5.17 -15.09
N ASP A 77 -16.33 -6.09 -14.37
CA ASP A 77 -17.77 -6.35 -14.46
C ASP A 77 -18.32 -6.85 -13.11
N HIS A 78 -19.62 -7.18 -13.07
CA HIS A 78 -20.27 -7.65 -11.83
C HIS A 78 -19.79 -9.04 -11.37
N GLU A 79 -19.49 -9.96 -12.29
CA GLU A 79 -19.01 -11.32 -11.95
C GLU A 79 -17.60 -11.26 -11.35
N ALA A 80 -16.68 -10.58 -12.05
CA ALA A 80 -15.31 -10.32 -11.62
C ALA A 80 -15.29 -9.57 -10.29
N ARG A 81 -16.14 -8.55 -10.14
CA ARG A 81 -16.23 -7.77 -8.90
C ARG A 81 -16.69 -8.62 -7.72
N SER A 82 -17.69 -9.48 -7.90
CA SER A 82 -18.16 -10.38 -6.83
C SER A 82 -17.03 -11.29 -6.34
N ILE A 83 -16.29 -11.89 -7.28
CA ILE A 83 -15.15 -12.78 -6.98
C ILE A 83 -14.02 -12.00 -6.29
N ALA A 84 -13.67 -10.81 -6.79
CA ALA A 84 -12.66 -9.96 -6.19
C ALA A 84 -13.03 -9.54 -4.75
N LEU A 85 -14.28 -9.12 -4.52
CA LEU A 85 -14.77 -8.74 -3.18
C LEU A 85 -14.75 -9.90 -2.20
N ALA A 86 -15.06 -11.12 -2.64
CA ALA A 86 -14.91 -12.32 -1.81
C ALA A 86 -13.45 -12.52 -1.40
N LYS A 87 -12.51 -12.40 -2.35
CA LYS A 87 -11.07 -12.54 -2.10
C LYS A 87 -10.51 -11.47 -1.16
N ILE A 88 -10.95 -10.22 -1.33
CA ILE A 88 -10.61 -9.07 -0.47
C ILE A 88 -10.98 -9.37 0.99
N ARG A 89 -12.20 -9.87 1.22
CA ARG A 89 -12.69 -10.23 2.56
C ARG A 89 -11.90 -11.38 3.16
N GLU A 90 -11.63 -12.42 2.37
CA GLU A 90 -10.81 -13.57 2.79
C GLU A 90 -9.41 -13.12 3.26
N HIS A 91 -8.83 -12.11 2.60
CA HIS A 91 -7.47 -11.62 2.88
C HIS A 91 -7.41 -10.47 3.90
N GLY A 92 -8.55 -10.06 4.46
CA GLY A 92 -8.61 -8.96 5.43
C GLY A 92 -8.18 -7.61 4.86
N LEU A 93 -8.31 -7.41 3.55
CA LEU A 93 -8.00 -6.13 2.90
C LEU A 93 -9.12 -5.13 3.17
N ALA A 94 -8.75 -3.89 3.47
CA ALA A 94 -9.70 -2.80 3.68
C ALA A 94 -9.92 -2.02 2.38
N ILE A 95 -11.17 -1.57 2.14
CA ILE A 95 -11.49 -0.65 1.05
C ILE A 95 -11.39 0.77 1.59
N ARG A 96 -10.52 1.58 1.00
CA ARG A 96 -10.35 3.00 1.33
C ARG A 96 -10.89 3.86 0.20
N ALA A 97 -11.84 4.73 0.54
CA ALA A 97 -12.34 5.73 -0.40
C ALA A 97 -11.25 6.76 -0.72
N ARG A 98 -11.11 7.14 -1.99
CA ARG A 98 -10.34 8.30 -2.42
C ARG A 98 -11.28 9.39 -2.92
N ARG A 99 -10.94 10.65 -2.66
CA ARG A 99 -11.70 11.79 -3.19
C ARG A 99 -11.60 11.79 -4.72
N ASN A 100 -12.74 11.81 -5.39
CA ASN A 100 -12.87 11.87 -6.86
C ASN A 100 -12.12 10.76 -7.64
N GLN A 101 -11.85 9.62 -7.02
CA GLN A 101 -11.19 8.48 -7.66
C GLN A 101 -11.88 7.17 -7.24
N TYR A 102 -11.59 6.09 -7.98
CA TYR A 102 -12.03 4.76 -7.58
C TYR A 102 -11.48 4.40 -6.19
N PRO A 103 -12.27 3.70 -5.36
CA PRO A 103 -11.78 3.18 -4.09
C PRO A 103 -10.55 2.31 -4.32
N ILE A 104 -9.58 2.41 -3.42
CA ILE A 104 -8.38 1.59 -3.44
C ILE A 104 -8.46 0.55 -2.34
N LEU A 105 -7.82 -0.59 -2.55
CA LEU A 105 -7.64 -1.57 -1.49
C LEU A 105 -6.35 -1.27 -0.76
N VAL A 106 -6.38 -1.47 0.54
CA VAL A 106 -5.22 -1.25 1.39
C VAL A 106 -5.05 -2.40 2.36
N ARG A 107 -3.79 -2.65 2.69
CA ARG A 107 -3.40 -3.50 3.82
C ARG A 107 -2.40 -2.77 4.73
N PRO A 108 -2.28 -3.17 6.00
CA PRO A 108 -1.21 -2.71 6.85
C PRO A 108 0.17 -2.99 6.24
N PHE A 109 1.08 -2.05 6.41
CA PHE A 109 2.49 -2.21 6.05
C PHE A 109 3.13 -3.31 6.92
N LYS A 110 3.94 -4.17 6.30
CA LYS A 110 4.64 -5.27 6.96
C LYS A 110 6.14 -5.04 6.90
N PRO A 111 6.78 -4.58 7.98
CA PRO A 111 8.22 -4.23 7.97
C PRO A 111 9.16 -5.36 7.56
N THR A 112 8.74 -6.62 7.72
CA THR A 112 9.55 -7.80 7.37
C THR A 112 9.54 -8.13 5.88
N VAL A 113 8.59 -7.58 5.11
CA VAL A 113 8.35 -7.94 3.69
C VAL A 113 8.34 -6.69 2.80
N ASP A 114 7.73 -5.61 3.26
CA ASP A 114 7.57 -4.36 2.53
C ASP A 114 8.79 -3.47 2.68
N ALA A 115 9.07 -2.69 1.64
CA ALA A 115 10.12 -1.69 1.67
C ALA A 115 9.51 -0.29 1.84
N LEU A 116 10.14 0.52 2.69
CA LEU A 116 9.76 1.92 2.86
C LEU A 116 10.50 2.76 1.82
N TYR A 117 9.74 3.36 0.90
CA TYR A 117 10.27 4.33 -0.03
C TYR A 117 10.33 5.72 0.62
N VAL A 118 11.51 6.33 0.51
CA VAL A 118 11.80 7.67 0.99
C VAL A 118 12.36 8.45 -0.20
N SER A 119 11.61 9.43 -0.69
CA SER A 119 12.14 10.34 -1.70
C SER A 119 13.21 11.25 -1.08
N LEU A 120 14.13 11.76 -1.91
CA LEU A 120 15.15 12.71 -1.45
C LEU A 120 14.51 13.96 -0.81
N SER A 121 13.40 14.44 -1.38
CA SER A 121 12.60 15.54 -0.83
C SER A 121 11.92 15.22 0.50
N ALA A 122 11.74 13.94 0.84
CA ALA A 122 11.19 13.51 2.12
C ALA A 122 12.27 13.30 3.19
N LEU A 123 13.56 13.22 2.82
CA LEU A 123 14.65 13.13 3.81
C LEU A 123 14.70 14.36 4.71
N THR A 124 14.47 15.55 4.16
CA THR A 124 14.38 16.78 4.96
C THR A 124 13.23 16.69 5.96
N ASN A 125 12.08 16.16 5.54
CA ASN A 125 10.94 15.95 6.44
C ASN A 125 11.27 14.92 7.53
N ILE A 126 12.03 13.86 7.22
CA ILE A 126 12.50 12.90 8.23
C ILE A 126 13.37 13.59 9.28
N LEU A 127 14.34 14.39 8.84
CA LEU A 127 15.24 15.09 9.76
C LEU A 127 14.49 16.09 10.63
N VAL A 128 13.59 16.87 10.04
CA VAL A 128 12.75 17.84 10.78
C VAL A 128 11.87 17.11 11.80
N ASP A 129 11.17 16.06 11.38
CA ASP A 129 10.27 15.27 12.24
C ASP A 129 11.03 14.60 13.40
N LEU A 130 12.26 14.15 13.17
CA LEU A 130 13.16 13.64 14.22
C LEU A 130 13.56 14.74 15.21
N VAL A 131 14.00 15.89 14.71
CA VAL A 131 14.40 17.04 15.54
C VAL A 131 13.22 17.51 16.38
N ASP A 132 12.08 17.79 15.76
CA ASP A 132 10.85 18.21 16.45
C ASP A 132 10.47 17.23 17.55
N ARG A 133 10.54 15.92 17.26
CA ARG A 133 10.20 14.88 18.22
C ARG A 133 11.11 14.88 19.45
N THR A 134 12.41 15.19 19.30
CA THR A 134 13.35 15.27 20.44
C THR A 134 13.09 16.46 21.36
N PHE A 135 12.38 17.49 20.91
CA PHE A 135 12.01 18.65 21.71
C PHE A 135 10.64 18.50 22.40
N GLU A 136 9.95 17.39 22.22
CA GLU A 136 8.70 17.12 22.92
C GLU A 136 8.95 16.87 24.43
N PRO A 137 8.02 17.27 25.32
CA PRO A 137 8.23 17.24 26.78
C PRO A 137 8.59 15.87 27.36
N ASP A 138 8.19 14.79 26.68
CA ASP A 138 8.49 13.43 27.09
C ASP A 138 9.90 12.94 26.70
N LEU A 139 10.64 13.71 25.89
CA LEU A 139 12.01 13.43 25.46
C LEU A 139 13.03 14.53 25.80
N ILE A 140 12.60 15.70 26.24
CA ILE A 140 13.50 16.76 26.72
C ILE A 140 14.45 16.18 27.78
N GLU A 141 15.75 16.43 27.60
CA GLU A 141 16.85 15.97 28.48
C GLU A 141 17.02 14.44 28.59
N ARG A 142 16.32 13.64 27.78
CA ARG A 142 16.50 12.19 27.72
C ARG A 142 17.43 11.80 26.58
N LEU A 143 18.38 10.92 26.89
CA LEU A 143 19.18 10.26 25.86
C LEU A 143 18.33 9.16 25.24
N VAL A 144 18.15 9.19 23.92
CA VAL A 144 17.34 8.21 23.19
C VAL A 144 18.19 7.67 22.04
N GLU A 145 18.22 6.36 21.88
CA GLU A 145 18.84 5.78 20.68
C GLU A 145 17.84 5.78 19.51
N PHE A 146 18.35 6.08 18.31
CA PHE A 146 17.55 6.08 17.09
C PHE A 146 17.61 4.73 16.42
N ARG A 147 16.43 4.14 16.14
CA ARG A 147 16.34 2.94 15.32
C ARG A 147 15.66 3.27 14.00
N LEU A 148 16.46 3.40 12.95
CA LEU A 148 15.93 3.51 11.59
C LEU A 148 15.22 2.20 11.22
N PRO A 149 14.08 2.25 10.50
CA PRO A 149 13.27 1.06 10.20
C PRO A 149 13.91 0.07 9.20
N ILE A 150 15.21 0.16 8.92
CA ILE A 150 15.76 -0.34 7.66
C ILE A 150 16.93 -1.29 7.88
N GLU A 151 16.70 -2.58 7.62
CA GLU A 151 17.77 -3.52 7.20
C GLU A 151 17.95 -3.55 5.67
N LYS A 152 17.01 -2.99 4.88
CA LYS A 152 17.05 -2.95 3.41
C LYS A 152 16.49 -1.64 2.84
N SER A 153 17.32 -0.64 2.59
CA SER A 153 16.95 0.57 1.83
C SER A 153 17.36 0.42 0.37
N ALA A 154 16.42 0.59 -0.55
CA ALA A 154 16.73 0.91 -1.94
C ALA A 154 16.71 2.43 -2.09
N MET A 155 17.89 3.04 -2.22
CA MET A 155 18.04 4.45 -2.59
C MET A 155 18.32 4.49 -4.09
N THR A 156 17.37 4.94 -4.90
CA THR A 156 17.59 5.16 -6.32
C THR A 156 18.27 6.51 -6.51
N GLN A 157 19.43 6.48 -7.16
CA GLN A 157 20.14 7.66 -7.64
C GLN A 157 19.51 8.02 -8.99
N GLU A 158 18.74 9.10 -9.08
CA GLU A 158 18.33 9.65 -10.37
C GLU A 158 19.53 10.37 -11.00
N SER A 159 19.79 10.06 -12.27
CA SER A 159 20.88 10.59 -13.09
C SER A 159 20.35 11.54 -14.16
#